data_AF-A0A1H5M887-F1
#
_entry.id   AF-A0A1H5M887-F1
#
_cell.length_a   1.000
_cell.length_b   1.000
_cell.length_c   1.000
_cell.angle_alpha   90.00
_cell.angle_beta   90.00
_cell.angle_gamma   90.00
#
_symmetry.space_group_name_H-M   'P 1'
#
loop_
_entity.id
_entity.type
_entity.pdbx_description
1 polymer ?
#
loop_
_entity_poly.entity_id
_entity_poly.type
_entity_poly.pdbx_seq_one_letter_code
_entity_poly.pdbx_strand_id
1 'polypeptide(L)'
;MQQTVPARFAGGERGSTARLESTVPKKQSTAAQRAREAVRQGGKYTQALRTAEAPAPDVTEPDDGFGGHEFEYESSTDLFRCTECRVYEVAARNTGGPIKPCTGLVGYGGDTERVYLLLTENPDLPYRHAAFLATKVRSTGIGRAPRFSWRDGKLLVESAPSVVAELARRIELITSTIEDRQVPVVASVDHLTAEAGRAVLSENYAAYVAEFGEPA
;
A
#
# COMPACT_ATOMS: atom_id res chain seq x y z
N MET A 1 21.15 -42.41 70.13
CA MET A 1 21.44 -41.48 71.24
C MET A 1 22.23 -40.33 70.60
N GLN A 2 21.85 -39.05 70.52
CA GLN A 2 20.89 -38.12 71.16
C GLN A 2 20.40 -37.15 70.03
N GLN A 3 19.10 -36.82 69.83
CA GLN A 3 18.33 -35.64 70.32
C GLN A 3 19.15 -34.34 70.47
N THR A 4 18.82 -33.11 70.00
CA THR A 4 17.59 -32.41 69.55
C THR A 4 17.95 -31.08 68.83
N VAL A 5 17.00 -30.48 68.09
CA VAL A 5 16.99 -29.25 67.21
C VAL A 5 16.75 -27.91 67.99
N PRO A 6 16.41 -26.69 67.45
CA PRO A 6 16.69 -25.90 66.20
C PRO A 6 17.00 -24.36 66.40
N ALA A 7 17.34 -23.62 65.33
CA ALA A 7 16.98 -22.21 65.01
C ALA A 7 17.77 -21.69 63.76
N ARG A 8 17.37 -20.75 62.89
CA ARG A 8 16.11 -20.15 62.38
C ARG A 8 16.52 -19.14 61.27
N PHE A 9 15.71 -19.00 60.21
CA PHE A 9 15.54 -17.88 59.25
C PHE A 9 16.63 -17.44 58.23
N ALA A 10 16.30 -17.57 56.94
CA ALA A 10 16.13 -16.52 55.90
C ALA A 10 16.01 -17.26 54.53
N GLY A 11 15.02 -17.09 53.65
CA GLY A 11 14.34 -15.89 53.21
C GLY A 11 14.86 -15.50 51.82
N GLY A 12 14.02 -15.61 50.78
CA GLY A 12 14.24 -15.01 49.45
C GLY A 12 14.88 -15.92 48.40
N GLU A 13 14.49 -15.96 47.13
CA GLU A 13 13.35 -15.42 46.38
C GLU A 13 13.46 -16.04 44.97
N ARG A 14 12.31 -16.29 44.34
CA ARG A 14 12.22 -16.88 43.01
C ARG A 14 12.83 -15.92 41.97
N GLY A 15 13.75 -16.43 41.15
CA GLY A 15 14.31 -15.72 40.01
C GLY A 15 13.20 -15.23 39.07
N SER A 16 12.92 -13.94 39.16
CA SER A 16 12.03 -13.19 38.29
C SER A 16 12.60 -13.18 36.87
N THR A 17 11.76 -13.56 35.90
CA THR A 17 12.01 -13.40 34.47
C THR A 17 12.23 -11.92 34.16
N ALA A 18 13.48 -11.57 33.83
CA ALA A 18 13.84 -10.24 33.37
C ALA A 18 13.09 -9.92 32.08
N ARG A 19 12.06 -9.09 32.23
CA ARG A 19 11.40 -8.33 31.16
C ARG A 19 12.47 -7.48 30.48
N LEU A 20 12.78 -7.76 29.22
CA LEU A 20 13.50 -6.84 28.34
C LEU A 20 12.63 -5.61 28.16
N GLU A 21 12.75 -4.65 29.08
CA GLU A 21 12.27 -3.29 28.91
C GLU A 21 13.09 -2.64 27.80
N SER A 22 12.48 -2.52 26.62
CA SER A 22 13.02 -1.76 25.50
C SER A 22 12.97 -0.26 25.81
N THR A 23 13.91 0.24 26.59
CA THR A 23 14.13 1.68 26.79
C THR A 23 14.96 2.23 25.63
N VAL A 24 14.30 2.59 24.53
CA VAL A 24 14.86 3.56 23.58
C VAL A 24 13.79 4.63 23.35
N PRO A 25 13.96 5.85 23.90
CA PRO A 25 13.13 6.98 23.51
C PRO A 25 13.58 7.40 22.11
N LYS A 26 12.93 6.83 21.07
CA LYS A 26 13.05 7.34 19.70
C LYS A 26 12.46 8.74 19.71
N LYS A 27 13.23 9.77 19.37
CA LYS A 27 12.71 11.12 19.09
C LYS A 27 11.71 11.01 17.94
N GLN A 28 10.44 10.75 18.25
CA GLN A 28 9.34 10.81 17.29
C GLN A 28 9.04 12.28 17.03
N SER A 29 8.90 12.68 15.78
CA SER A 29 8.50 14.04 15.45
C SER A 29 7.06 14.28 15.93
N THR A 30 6.75 15.50 16.35
CA THR A 30 5.39 15.91 16.71
C THR A 30 4.41 15.68 15.55
N ALA A 31 4.89 15.78 14.30
CA ALA A 31 4.12 15.47 13.10
C ALA A 31 3.69 14.00 13.04
N ALA A 32 4.61 13.06 13.29
CA ALA A 32 4.30 11.63 13.33
C ALA A 32 3.27 11.32 14.42
N GLN A 33 3.37 11.95 15.60
CA GLN A 33 2.39 11.77 16.67
C GLN A 33 0.99 12.28 16.27
N ARG A 34 0.89 13.46 15.65
CA ARG A 34 -0.39 14.00 15.16
C ARG A 34 -1.01 13.15 14.06
N ALA A 35 -0.19 12.64 13.13
CA ALA A 35 -0.68 11.74 12.09
C ALA A 35 -1.25 10.44 12.68
N ARG A 36 -0.63 9.90 13.73
CA ARG A 36 -1.16 8.72 14.45
C ARG A 36 -2.50 9.00 15.11
N GLU A 37 -2.65 10.17 15.74
CA GLU A 37 -3.92 10.63 16.32
C GLU A 37 -5.02 10.73 15.26
N ALA A 38 -4.73 11.36 14.12
CA ALA A 38 -5.68 11.53 13.02
C ALA A 38 -6.09 10.20 12.37
N VAL A 39 -5.18 9.22 12.26
CA VAL A 39 -5.52 7.88 11.76
C VAL A 39 -6.42 7.13 12.73
N ARG A 40 -6.22 7.27 14.05
CA ARG A 40 -7.16 6.72 15.04
C ARG A 40 -8.59 7.27 14.87
N GLN A 41 -8.73 8.44 14.25
CA GLN A 41 -10.00 9.07 13.91
C GLN A 41 -10.52 8.69 12.51
N GLY A 42 -9.86 7.75 11.80
CA GLY A 42 -10.33 7.16 10.55
C GLY A 42 -9.57 7.58 9.28
N GLY A 43 -8.49 8.37 9.40
CA GLY A 43 -7.67 8.78 8.25
C GLY A 43 -6.61 7.75 7.82
N LYS A 44 -5.97 7.96 6.66
CA LYS A 44 -4.76 7.23 6.24
C LYS A 44 -3.49 7.88 6.78
N TYR A 45 -2.49 7.08 7.15
CA TYR A 45 -1.30 7.58 7.87
C TYR A 45 -0.42 8.50 7.02
N THR A 46 -0.11 8.09 5.81
CA THR A 46 0.71 8.89 4.87
C THR A 46 0.03 10.20 4.49
N GLN A 47 -1.29 10.16 4.24
CA GLN A 47 -2.08 11.37 4.01
C GLN A 47 -2.08 12.29 5.24
N ALA A 48 -2.35 11.75 6.42
CA ALA A 48 -2.35 12.51 7.66
C ALA A 48 -0.97 13.12 7.98
N LEU A 49 0.13 12.41 7.69
CA LEU A 49 1.47 12.95 7.87
C LEU A 49 1.76 14.09 6.89
N ARG A 50 1.39 13.95 5.61
CA ARG A 50 1.51 15.02 4.60
C ARG A 50 0.77 16.28 5.02
N THR A 51 -0.47 16.14 5.51
CA THR A 51 -1.25 17.27 6.05
C THR A 51 -0.59 17.88 7.29
N ALA A 52 0.04 17.07 8.14
CA ALA A 52 0.72 17.54 9.35
C ALA A 52 2.08 18.18 9.10
N GLU A 53 2.68 17.96 7.92
CA GLU A 53 4.03 18.44 7.56
C GLU A 53 4.04 19.70 6.69
N ALA A 54 2.98 20.01 5.92
CA ALA A 54 2.85 21.20 5.04
C ALA A 54 4.04 21.44 4.06
N PRO A 55 3.85 21.40 2.72
CA PRO A 55 4.99 21.44 1.82
C PRO A 55 5.59 22.85 1.71
N ALA A 56 6.92 22.95 1.80
CA ALA A 56 7.67 23.96 1.08
C ALA A 56 7.71 23.57 -0.41
N PRO A 57 7.61 24.52 -1.36
CA PRO A 57 7.66 24.19 -2.77
C PRO A 57 9.12 23.94 -3.19
N ASP A 58 9.25 23.15 -4.25
CA ASP A 58 10.43 22.99 -5.11
C ASP A 58 11.33 21.77 -4.84
N VAL A 59 10.84 20.59 -5.27
CA VAL A 59 11.70 19.49 -5.77
C VAL A 59 10.97 18.84 -6.96
N THR A 60 11.69 18.74 -8.07
CA THR A 60 11.26 18.07 -9.31
C THR A 60 11.06 16.57 -9.03
N GLU A 61 9.82 16.11 -9.20
CA GLU A 61 9.24 14.86 -8.65
C GLU A 61 9.28 14.79 -7.11
N PRO A 62 8.13 14.91 -6.42
CA PRO A 62 8.11 14.79 -4.97
C PRO A 62 8.42 13.34 -4.60
N ASP A 63 9.63 13.10 -4.10
CA ASP A 63 9.83 12.02 -3.13
C ASP A 63 8.75 12.22 -2.07
N ASP A 64 7.81 11.29 -1.99
CA ASP A 64 6.69 11.37 -1.06
C ASP A 64 7.15 11.27 0.40
N GLY A 65 8.47 11.11 0.62
CA GLY A 65 9.10 10.93 1.93
C GLY A 65 8.85 9.54 2.50
N PHE A 66 8.12 8.71 1.76
CA PHE A 66 7.69 7.37 2.14
C PHE A 66 8.18 6.30 1.19
N GLY A 67 8.92 6.65 0.12
CA GLY A 67 9.40 5.71 -0.88
C GLY A 67 8.25 4.96 -1.58
N GLY A 68 7.09 5.59 -1.73
CA GLY A 68 5.91 4.98 -2.36
C GLY A 68 5.14 4.00 -1.48
N HIS A 69 5.37 3.98 -0.16
CA HIS A 69 4.57 3.16 0.76
C HIS A 69 3.27 3.87 1.13
N GLU A 70 2.14 3.16 1.06
CA GLU A 70 0.87 3.62 1.63
C GLU A 70 0.57 2.85 2.91
N PHE A 71 0.79 3.49 4.06
CA PHE A 71 0.63 2.89 5.38
C PHE A 71 -0.79 3.01 5.94
N GLU A 72 -1.30 1.91 6.48
CA GLU A 72 -2.53 1.85 7.28
C GLU A 72 -2.24 1.39 8.71
N TYR A 73 -3.07 1.83 9.65
CA TYR A 73 -2.95 1.42 11.05
C TYR A 73 -3.50 0.00 11.24
N GLU A 74 -2.68 -0.88 11.82
CA GLU A 74 -3.04 -2.25 12.16
C GLU A 74 -3.25 -2.34 13.68
N SER A 75 -4.52 -2.41 14.11
CA SER A 75 -4.89 -2.37 15.52
C SER A 75 -4.41 -3.58 16.33
N SER A 76 -4.19 -4.73 15.69
CA SER A 76 -3.72 -5.94 16.37
C SER A 76 -2.27 -5.86 16.82
N THR A 77 -1.45 -5.05 16.15
CA THR A 77 -0.03 -4.88 16.46
C THR A 77 0.30 -3.48 16.97
N ASP A 78 -0.64 -2.53 16.93
CA ASP A 78 -0.43 -1.10 17.20
C ASP A 78 0.70 -0.51 16.33
N LEU A 79 0.81 -1.01 15.08
CA LEU A 79 1.82 -0.60 14.11
C LEU A 79 1.18 -0.16 12.79
N PHE A 80 1.95 0.62 12.03
CA PHE A 80 1.57 1.04 10.68
C PHE A 80 2.16 0.08 9.66
N ARG A 81 1.30 -0.49 8.81
CA ARG A 81 1.67 -1.51 7.82
C ARG A 81 1.33 -1.04 6.43
N CYS A 82 2.29 -1.16 5.51
CA CYS A 82 2.05 -0.82 4.12
C CYS A 82 0.99 -1.76 3.53
N THR A 83 -0.02 -1.18 2.88
CA THR A 83 -1.15 -1.91 2.28
C THR A 83 -0.76 -2.77 1.08
N GLU A 84 0.45 -2.55 0.56
CA GLU A 84 0.94 -3.14 -0.67
C GLU A 84 2.00 -4.20 -0.36
N CYS A 85 3.17 -3.78 0.14
CA CYS A 85 4.29 -4.68 0.41
C CYS A 85 4.22 -5.33 1.80
N ARG A 86 3.25 -4.95 2.63
CA ARG A 86 3.01 -5.50 3.97
C ARG A 86 4.14 -5.27 4.99
N VAL A 87 5.16 -4.49 4.63
CA VAL A 87 6.25 -4.06 5.52
C VAL A 87 5.71 -3.02 6.51
N TYR A 88 6.12 -3.12 7.77
CA TYR A 88 5.80 -2.12 8.78
C TYR A 88 6.64 -0.85 8.62
N GLU A 89 6.06 0.31 8.93
CA GLU A 89 6.72 1.62 8.87
C GLU A 89 8.08 1.61 9.57
N VAL A 90 8.16 0.99 10.75
CA VAL A 90 9.38 0.88 11.56
C VAL A 90 10.49 0.06 10.90
N ALA A 91 10.14 -0.84 9.98
CA ALA A 91 11.10 -1.65 9.21
C ALA A 91 11.45 -0.97 7.88
N ALA A 92 10.52 -0.21 7.30
CA ALA A 92 10.77 0.60 6.11
C ALA A 92 11.70 1.79 6.41
N ARG A 93 11.53 2.43 7.58
CA ARG A 93 12.43 3.48 8.09
C ARG A 93 13.74 2.85 8.58
N ASN A 94 14.81 3.01 7.81
CA ASN A 94 16.14 2.68 8.31
C ASN A 94 16.48 3.65 9.46
N THR A 95 17.00 3.18 10.60
CA THR A 95 17.16 3.95 11.85
C THR A 95 18.14 5.14 11.79
N GLY A 96 18.61 5.50 10.60
CA GLY A 96 19.38 6.71 10.31
C GLY A 96 19.56 6.97 8.81
N GLY A 97 18.70 6.41 7.95
CA GLY A 97 18.81 6.49 6.49
C GLY A 97 17.45 6.69 5.81
N PRO A 98 17.44 6.86 4.47
CA PRO A 98 16.19 7.05 3.72
C PRO A 98 15.26 5.84 3.89
N ILE A 99 13.95 6.09 3.75
CA ILE A 99 12.95 5.01 3.76
C ILE A 99 13.20 4.11 2.56
N LYS A 100 13.21 2.79 2.80
CA LYS A 100 13.37 1.81 1.71
C LYS A 100 12.18 1.90 0.75
N PRO A 101 12.40 1.91 -0.57
CA PRO A 101 11.32 1.99 -1.55
C PRO A 101 10.34 0.83 -1.40
N CYS A 102 9.07 1.10 -1.67
CA CYS A 102 8.02 0.10 -1.66
C CYS A 102 8.22 -0.87 -2.84
N THR A 103 8.28 -2.16 -2.54
CA THR A 103 8.32 -3.21 -3.57
C THR A 103 6.95 -3.49 -4.19
N GLY A 104 5.90 -2.76 -3.80
CA GLY A 104 4.55 -2.96 -4.29
C GLY A 104 3.93 -4.25 -3.76
N LEU A 105 3.07 -4.89 -4.55
CA LEU A 105 2.43 -6.14 -4.14
C LEU A 105 3.47 -7.25 -3.95
N VAL A 106 3.22 -8.18 -3.03
CA VAL A 106 4.10 -9.35 -2.80
C VAL A 106 4.36 -10.12 -4.10
N GLY A 107 3.38 -10.16 -5.01
CA GLY A 107 3.52 -10.81 -6.31
C GLY A 107 4.48 -10.11 -7.29
N TYR A 108 4.98 -8.91 -6.99
CA TYR A 108 5.94 -8.19 -7.85
C TYR A 108 7.38 -8.74 -7.72
N GLY A 109 7.61 -9.76 -6.88
CA GLY A 109 8.92 -10.41 -6.78
C GLY A 109 10.02 -9.54 -6.16
N GLY A 110 9.68 -8.41 -5.54
CA GLY A 110 10.64 -7.45 -5.00
C GLY A 110 10.97 -6.29 -5.95
N ASP A 111 10.40 -6.27 -7.15
CA ASP A 111 10.63 -5.20 -8.12
C ASP A 111 10.19 -3.84 -7.56
N THR A 112 11.06 -2.84 -7.71
CA THR A 112 10.78 -1.45 -7.36
C THR A 112 10.35 -0.61 -8.56
N GLU A 113 10.65 -1.07 -9.77
CA GLU A 113 10.18 -0.45 -11.01
C GLU A 113 8.70 -0.74 -11.26
N ARG A 114 8.03 0.12 -12.03
CA ARG A 114 6.62 0.00 -12.38
C ARG A 114 6.42 0.11 -13.87
N VAL A 115 5.53 -0.73 -14.38
CA VAL A 115 5.03 -0.71 -15.76
C VAL A 115 3.51 -0.74 -15.72
N TYR A 116 2.87 -0.35 -16.81
CA TYR A 116 1.42 -0.20 -16.83
C TYR A 116 0.79 -0.98 -17.98
N LEU A 117 -0.45 -1.39 -17.78
CA LEU A 117 -1.35 -1.86 -18.83
C LEU A 117 -2.51 -0.87 -18.93
N LEU A 118 -2.88 -0.50 -20.15
CA LEU A 118 -4.11 0.24 -20.41
C LEU A 118 -5.14 -0.73 -20.99
N LEU A 119 -6.20 -0.96 -20.22
CA LEU A 119 -7.26 -1.89 -20.59
C LEU A 119 -8.40 -1.10 -21.21
N THR A 120 -8.78 -1.44 -22.44
CA THR A 120 -10.00 -0.89 -23.05
C THR A 120 -11.16 -1.81 -22.74
N GLU A 121 -12.22 -1.29 -22.11
CA GLU A 121 -13.42 -2.05 -21.82
C GLU A 121 -14.10 -2.53 -23.12
N ASN A 122 -14.67 -3.73 -23.07
CA ASN A 122 -15.45 -4.24 -24.20
C ASN A 122 -16.78 -3.47 -24.34
N PRO A 123 -17.03 -2.78 -25.47
CA PRO A 123 -18.25 -2.00 -25.67
C PRO A 123 -19.52 -2.84 -25.74
N ASP A 124 -19.41 -4.16 -25.94
CA ASP A 124 -20.56 -5.07 -25.96
C ASP A 124 -21.13 -5.34 -24.56
N LEU A 125 -20.46 -4.88 -23.49
CA LEU A 125 -20.95 -5.06 -22.13
C LEU A 125 -22.04 -4.01 -21.78
N PRO A 126 -23.15 -4.41 -21.14
CA PRO A 126 -24.28 -3.53 -20.86
C PRO A 126 -24.05 -2.50 -19.74
N TYR A 127 -22.98 -2.67 -18.96
CA TYR A 127 -22.64 -1.79 -17.82
C TYR A 127 -21.15 -1.47 -17.84
N ARG A 128 -20.76 -0.42 -17.10
CA ARG A 128 -19.35 -0.13 -16.85
C ARG A 128 -18.80 -1.09 -15.80
N HIS A 129 -17.73 -1.81 -16.13
CA HIS A 129 -17.10 -2.86 -15.35
C HIS A 129 -15.80 -2.41 -14.69
N ALA A 130 -15.51 -1.10 -14.64
CA ALA A 130 -14.28 -0.56 -14.04
C ALA A 130 -13.95 -1.16 -12.65
N ALA A 131 -14.92 -1.16 -11.73
CA ALA A 131 -14.75 -1.70 -10.39
C ALA A 131 -14.59 -3.23 -10.38
N PHE A 132 -15.32 -3.92 -11.25
CA PHE A 132 -15.20 -5.37 -11.44
C PHE A 132 -13.80 -5.74 -11.95
N LEU A 133 -13.33 -5.07 -13.01
CA LEU A 133 -12.00 -5.24 -13.60
C LEU A 133 -10.91 -4.96 -12.56
N ALA A 134 -10.98 -3.83 -11.88
CA ALA A 134 -10.02 -3.48 -10.82
C ALA A 134 -9.96 -4.55 -9.72
N THR A 135 -11.10 -5.11 -9.33
CA THR A 135 -11.18 -6.20 -8.35
C THR A 135 -10.54 -7.49 -8.87
N LYS A 136 -10.82 -7.88 -10.11
CA LYS A 136 -10.24 -9.08 -10.73
C LYS A 136 -8.74 -8.95 -10.90
N VAL A 137 -8.27 -7.79 -11.37
CA VAL A 137 -6.84 -7.44 -11.45
C VAL A 137 -6.19 -7.55 -10.08
N ARG A 138 -6.76 -6.93 -9.05
CA ARG A 138 -6.21 -6.98 -7.67
C ARG A 138 -6.14 -8.42 -7.14
N SER A 139 -7.13 -9.24 -7.47
CA SER A 139 -7.20 -10.65 -7.05
C SER A 139 -6.09 -11.52 -7.65
N THR A 140 -5.44 -11.08 -8.73
CA THR A 140 -4.27 -11.78 -9.29
C THR A 140 -3.04 -11.73 -8.37
N GLY A 141 -2.98 -10.74 -7.46
CA GLY A 141 -1.82 -10.47 -6.61
C GLY A 141 -0.62 -9.84 -7.33
N ILE A 142 -0.69 -9.65 -8.64
CA ILE A 142 0.40 -9.17 -9.50
C ILE A 142 0.02 -7.92 -10.32
N GLY A 143 -1.11 -7.28 -9.99
CA GLY A 143 -1.50 -6.01 -10.56
C GLY A 143 -2.48 -5.25 -9.68
N ARG A 144 -2.60 -3.94 -9.89
CA ARG A 144 -3.59 -3.10 -9.22
C ARG A 144 -4.05 -1.94 -10.10
N ALA A 145 -5.23 -1.40 -9.80
CA ALA A 145 -5.67 -0.11 -10.30
C ALA A 145 -5.20 1.00 -9.32
N PRO A 146 -4.27 1.90 -9.71
CA PRO A 146 -3.91 3.08 -8.91
C PRO A 146 -5.08 4.07 -8.78
N ARG A 147 -4.93 5.13 -7.96
CA ARG A 147 -5.91 6.22 -7.91
C ARG A 147 -5.98 6.94 -9.26
N PHE A 148 -7.16 7.41 -9.64
CA PHE A 148 -7.41 8.07 -10.95
C PHE A 148 -7.05 7.17 -12.16
N SER A 149 -7.17 5.85 -12.00
CA SER A 149 -6.84 4.89 -13.05
C SER A 149 -7.92 4.74 -14.12
N TRP A 150 -9.12 5.27 -13.91
CA TRP A 150 -10.25 5.02 -14.81
C TRP A 150 -10.71 6.30 -15.49
N ARG A 151 -10.83 6.26 -16.82
CA ARG A 151 -11.41 7.34 -17.61
C ARG A 151 -11.84 6.82 -18.99
N ASP A 152 -12.96 7.31 -19.52
CA ASP A 152 -13.39 7.11 -20.91
C ASP A 152 -13.39 5.64 -21.38
N GLY A 153 -13.86 4.72 -20.52
CA GLY A 153 -13.92 3.28 -20.83
C GLY A 153 -12.57 2.57 -20.73
N LYS A 154 -11.53 3.24 -20.22
CA LYS A 154 -10.19 2.69 -20.07
C LYS A 154 -9.77 2.60 -18.61
N LEU A 155 -9.22 1.45 -18.23
CA LEU A 155 -8.62 1.20 -16.92
C LEU A 155 -7.12 1.10 -17.04
N LEU A 156 -6.40 1.98 -16.37
CA LEU A 156 -4.96 1.85 -16.16
C LEU A 156 -4.68 0.88 -15.01
N VAL A 157 -3.77 -0.05 -15.24
CA VAL A 157 -3.34 -1.04 -14.25
C VAL A 157 -1.82 -0.93 -14.10
N GLU A 158 -1.36 -0.85 -12.85
CA GLU A 158 0.05 -0.90 -12.50
C GLU A 158 0.46 -2.35 -12.22
N SER A 159 1.67 -2.71 -12.66
CA SER A 159 2.33 -3.99 -12.37
C SER A 159 3.85 -3.79 -12.30
N ALA A 160 4.60 -4.89 -12.22
CA ALA A 160 6.05 -4.91 -12.24
C ALA A 160 6.58 -5.59 -13.52
N PRO A 161 7.78 -5.20 -14.01
CA PRO A 161 8.34 -5.74 -15.25
C PRO A 161 8.40 -7.28 -15.28
N SER A 162 8.73 -7.91 -14.16
CA SER A 162 8.87 -9.37 -14.07
C SER A 162 7.56 -10.15 -14.24
N VAL A 163 6.40 -9.52 -14.01
CA VAL A 163 5.09 -10.20 -13.96
C VAL A 163 4.02 -9.59 -14.87
N VAL A 164 4.28 -8.47 -15.53
CA VAL A 164 3.29 -7.76 -16.37
C VAL A 164 2.74 -8.63 -17.51
N ALA A 165 3.59 -9.45 -18.14
CA ALA A 165 3.17 -10.36 -19.21
C ALA A 165 2.21 -11.45 -18.69
N GLU A 166 2.44 -11.96 -17.48
CA GLU A 166 1.52 -12.91 -16.83
C GLU A 166 0.21 -12.23 -16.45
N LEU A 167 0.27 -11.00 -15.94
CA LEU A 167 -0.91 -10.22 -15.64
C LEU A 167 -1.78 -9.99 -16.90
N ALA A 168 -1.17 -9.59 -18.01
CA ALA A 168 -1.87 -9.39 -19.28
C ALA A 168 -2.62 -10.65 -19.72
N ARG A 169 -1.95 -11.81 -19.74
CA ARG A 169 -2.59 -13.11 -20.05
C ARG A 169 -3.78 -13.42 -19.14
N ARG A 170 -3.67 -13.17 -17.84
CA ARG A 170 -4.78 -13.40 -16.90
C ARG A 170 -5.95 -12.48 -17.15
N ILE A 171 -5.70 -11.22 -17.53
CA ILE A 171 -6.74 -10.24 -17.82
C ILE A 171 -7.51 -10.62 -19.08
N GLU A 172 -6.82 -11.07 -20.13
CA GLU A 172 -7.43 -11.51 -21.39
C GLU A 172 -8.39 -12.69 -21.20
N LEU A 173 -8.18 -13.51 -20.17
CA LEU A 173 -9.05 -14.64 -19.81
C LEU A 173 -10.28 -14.24 -18.99
N ILE A 174 -10.40 -12.97 -18.57
CA ILE A 174 -11.56 -12.53 -17.80
C ILE A 174 -12.75 -12.40 -18.74
N THR A 175 -13.84 -13.07 -18.38
CA THR A 175 -15.12 -12.99 -19.08
C THR A 175 -16.25 -12.59 -18.12
N SER A 176 -17.34 -12.10 -18.70
CA SER A 176 -18.63 -11.88 -18.04
C SER A 176 -19.72 -12.62 -18.80
N THR A 177 -20.77 -13.03 -18.10
CA THR A 177 -21.93 -13.70 -18.71
C THR A 177 -22.96 -12.65 -19.14
N ILE A 178 -23.33 -12.63 -20.42
CA ILE A 178 -24.41 -11.82 -20.99
C ILE A 178 -25.33 -12.75 -21.75
N GLU A 179 -26.62 -12.78 -21.39
CA GLU A 179 -27.64 -13.59 -22.09
C GLU A 179 -27.14 -15.02 -22.38
N ASP A 180 -26.60 -15.68 -21.34
CA ASP A 180 -26.00 -17.02 -21.37
C ASP A 180 -24.72 -17.21 -22.20
N ARG A 181 -24.16 -16.13 -22.77
CA ARG A 181 -22.87 -16.12 -23.48
C ARG A 181 -21.73 -15.58 -22.62
N GLN A 182 -20.56 -16.23 -22.69
CA GLN A 182 -19.33 -15.66 -22.15
C GLN A 182 -18.76 -14.59 -23.10
N VAL A 183 -18.56 -13.39 -22.58
CA VAL A 183 -18.04 -12.24 -23.34
C VAL A 183 -16.76 -11.74 -22.65
N PRO A 184 -15.66 -11.52 -23.38
CA PRO A 184 -14.46 -10.90 -22.81
C PRO A 184 -14.79 -9.54 -22.21
N VAL A 185 -14.23 -9.24 -21.04
CA VAL A 185 -14.52 -7.96 -20.38
C VAL A 185 -13.67 -6.80 -20.90
N VAL A 186 -12.57 -7.11 -21.58
CA VAL A 186 -11.68 -6.15 -22.23
C VAL A 186 -11.69 -6.38 -23.73
N ALA A 187 -11.67 -5.30 -24.50
CA ALA A 187 -11.47 -5.31 -25.94
C ALA A 187 -9.97 -5.29 -26.32
N SER A 188 -9.14 -4.59 -25.53
CA SER A 188 -7.69 -4.55 -25.73
C SER A 188 -6.92 -4.45 -24.42
N VAL A 189 -5.67 -4.90 -24.47
CA VAL A 189 -4.68 -4.77 -23.39
C VAL A 189 -3.42 -4.16 -23.98
N ASP A 190 -3.21 -2.87 -23.74
CA ASP A 190 -2.07 -2.13 -24.29
C ASP A 190 -0.96 -2.02 -23.23
N HIS A 191 0.27 -2.39 -23.60
CA HIS A 191 1.43 -2.28 -22.70
C HIS A 191 2.00 -0.86 -22.74
N LEU A 192 2.21 -0.27 -21.57
CA LEU A 192 2.75 1.06 -21.41
C LEU A 192 4.05 1.03 -20.59
N THR A 193 4.97 1.92 -20.97
CA THR A 193 6.14 2.24 -20.16
C THR A 193 5.71 2.91 -18.84
N ALA A 194 6.65 2.96 -17.89
CA ALA A 194 6.44 3.66 -16.64
C ALA A 194 6.02 5.13 -16.84
N GLU A 195 6.70 5.81 -17.77
CA GLU A 195 6.45 7.22 -18.12
C GLU A 195 5.07 7.41 -18.74
N ALA A 196 4.71 6.61 -19.74
CA ALA A 196 3.41 6.72 -20.41
C ALA A 196 2.25 6.44 -19.44
N GLY A 197 2.37 5.44 -18.56
CA GLY A 197 1.35 5.18 -17.55
C GLY A 197 1.22 6.32 -16.54
N ARG A 198 2.32 6.93 -16.09
CA ARG A 198 2.28 8.12 -15.22
C ARG A 198 1.65 9.33 -15.90
N ALA A 199 1.90 9.53 -17.20
CA ALA A 199 1.24 10.59 -17.96
C ALA A 199 -0.28 10.42 -17.97
N VAL A 200 -0.78 9.20 -18.22
CA VAL A 200 -2.23 8.89 -18.15
C VAL A 200 -2.80 9.20 -16.75
N LEU A 201 -2.09 8.85 -15.68
CA LEU A 201 -2.52 9.18 -14.32
C LEU A 201 -2.59 10.69 -14.06
N SER A 202 -1.59 11.43 -14.53
CA SER A 202 -1.53 12.88 -14.39
C SER A 202 -2.70 13.55 -15.14
N GLU A 203 -2.98 13.10 -16.36
CA GLU A 203 -4.10 13.59 -17.16
C GLU A 203 -5.46 13.27 -16.53
N ASN A 204 -5.63 12.05 -16.00
CA ASN A 204 -6.84 11.66 -15.30
C ASN A 204 -7.04 12.45 -14.01
N TYR A 205 -5.96 12.69 -13.26
CA TYR A 205 -6.00 13.53 -12.07
C TYR A 205 -6.38 14.98 -12.40
N ALA A 206 -5.74 15.58 -13.42
CA ALA A 206 -6.04 16.95 -13.84
C ALA A 206 -7.51 17.11 -14.26
N ALA A 207 -8.06 16.13 -14.97
CA ALA A 207 -9.48 16.13 -15.33
C ALA A 207 -10.40 15.94 -14.12
N TYR A 208 -10.04 15.05 -13.19
CA TYR A 208 -10.78 14.90 -11.93
C TYR A 208 -10.81 16.22 -11.15
N VAL A 209 -9.67 16.91 -11.01
CA VAL A 209 -9.60 18.20 -10.32
C VAL A 209 -10.40 19.27 -11.04
N ALA A 210 -10.37 19.29 -12.37
CA ALA A 210 -11.18 20.24 -13.15
C ALA A 210 -12.69 20.01 -12.97
N GLU A 211 -13.13 18.77 -12.79
CA GLU A 211 -14.55 18.42 -12.64
C GLU A 211 -15.05 18.53 -11.18
N PHE A 212 -14.23 18.11 -10.21
CA PHE A 212 -14.66 17.92 -8.82
C PHE A 212 -13.89 18.77 -7.79
N GLY A 213 -12.84 19.48 -8.22
CA GLY A 213 -11.91 20.17 -7.31
C GLY A 213 -10.84 19.24 -6.72
N GLU A 214 -9.94 19.81 -5.91
CA GLU A 214 -8.87 19.02 -5.29
C GLU A 214 -9.44 18.01 -4.27
N PRO A 215 -9.03 16.72 -4.34
CA PRO A 215 -9.42 15.73 -3.35
C PRO A 215 -8.77 16.05 -2.00
N ALA A 216 -9.58 16.16 -0.95
CA ALA A 216 -9.14 16.34 0.43
C ALA A 216 -8.25 15.19 0.95
#